data_AF-A0A3M2AKR9-F1
#
_entry.id   AF-A0A3M2AKR9-F1
#
_cell.length_a   1.000
_cell.length_b   1.000
_cell.length_c   1.000
_cell.angle_alpha   90.00
_cell.angle_beta   90.00
_cell.angle_gamma   90.00
#
_symmetry.space_group_name_H-M   'P 1'
#
loop_
_entity.id
_entity.type
_entity.pdbx_description
1 polymer ?
#
loop_
_entity_poly.entity_id
_entity_poly.type
_entity_poly.pdbx_seq_one_letter_code
_entity_poly.pdbx_strand_id
1 'polypeptide(L)' 'NLEHQDPECDLDYVAGRARPASIKAAISNAFGFGGVNACLVMKRADA' A
#
# COMPACT_ATOMS: atom_id res chain seq x y z
N ASN A 1 12.33 -3.63 3.59
CA ASN A 1 12.17 -3.47 2.12
C ASN A 1 12.36 -2.03 1.64
N LEU A 2 13.37 -1.33 2.15
CA LEU A 2 13.76 0.00 1.65
C LEU A 2 15.25 -0.02 1.27
N GLU A 3 16.14 -0.06 2.26
CA GLU A 3 17.59 -0.19 2.04
C GLU A 3 18.03 -1.66 2.06
N HIS A 4 17.57 -2.39 3.08
CA HIS A 4 17.77 -3.82 3.22
C HIS A 4 16.47 -4.53 2.82
N GLN A 5 16.52 -5.22 1.68
CA GLN A 5 15.38 -5.96 1.13
C GLN A 5 15.34 -7.36 1.75
N ASP A 6 14.17 -7.75 2.21
CA ASP A 6 13.92 -9.09 2.74
C ASP A 6 13.52 -10.01 1.57
N PRO A 7 14.16 -11.18 1.37
CA PRO A 7 13.80 -12.12 0.31
C PRO A 7 12.34 -12.59 0.33
N GLU A 8 11.69 -12.62 1.49
CA GLU A 8 10.29 -13.01 1.62
C GLU A 8 9.32 -11.87 1.27
N CYS A 9 9.83 -10.65 1.16
CA CYS A 9 9.05 -9.47 0.80
C CYS A 9 9.38 -9.07 -0.63
N ASP A 10 8.73 -9.71 -1.59
CA ASP A 10 9.04 -9.64 -3.02
C ASP A 10 8.11 -8.73 -3.84
N LEU A 11 7.25 -7.95 -3.16
CA LEU A 11 6.33 -7.01 -3.82
C LEU A 11 7.03 -5.70 -4.25
N ASP A 12 6.33 -4.91 -5.07
CA ASP A 12 6.77 -3.57 -5.44
C ASP A 12 6.41 -2.54 -4.35
N TYR A 13 7.35 -2.27 -3.44
CA TYR A 13 7.17 -1.35 -2.31
C TYR A 13 7.39 0.14 -2.65
N VAL A 14 7.68 0.49 -3.92
CA VAL A 14 8.02 1.88 -4.31
C VAL A 14 9.16 2.47 -3.45
N ALA A 15 10.22 1.67 -3.24
CA ALA A 15 11.34 2.04 -2.39
C ALA A 15 12.14 3.24 -2.93
N GLY A 16 12.56 4.15 -2.04
CA GLY A 16 13.50 5.23 -2.31
C GLY A 16 12.90 6.48 -2.94
N ARG A 17 12.39 6.39 -4.18
CA ARG A 17 11.91 7.56 -4.93
C ARG A 17 10.44 7.44 -5.28
N ALA A 18 9.72 8.56 -5.20
CA ALA A 18 8.35 8.65 -5.66
C ALA A 18 8.25 8.30 -7.16
N ARG A 19 7.25 7.50 -7.52
CA ARG A 19 6.98 7.08 -8.89
C ARG A 19 5.59 7.59 -9.32
N PRO A 20 5.50 8.42 -10.37
CA PRO A 20 4.21 8.86 -10.89
C PRO A 20 3.35 7.67 -11.36
N ALA A 21 2.08 7.66 -10.99
CA ALA A 21 1.14 6.64 -11.41
C ALA A 21 -0.29 7.22 -11.52
N SER A 22 -1.03 6.80 -12.55
CA SER A 22 -2.45 7.14 -12.68
C SER A 22 -3.28 6.18 -11.83
N ILE A 23 -3.60 6.57 -10.59
CA ILE A 23 -4.36 5.75 -9.66
C ILE A 23 -5.86 6.03 -9.80
N LYS A 24 -6.66 4.98 -10.04
CA LYS A 24 -8.12 5.07 -10.13
C LYS A 24 -8.81 4.65 -8.84
N ALA A 25 -8.21 3.69 -8.14
CA ALA A 25 -8.66 3.19 -6.85
C ALA A 25 -7.45 2.80 -6.00
N ALA A 26 -7.61 2.84 -4.69
CA ALA A 26 -6.61 2.46 -3.71
C ALA A 26 -7.27 1.78 -2.52
N ILE A 27 -6.48 0.95 -1.82
CA ILE A 27 -6.86 0.39 -0.53
C ILE A 27 -5.91 0.91 0.55
N SER A 28 -6.44 1.07 1.76
CA SER A 28 -5.65 1.32 2.97
C SER A 28 -5.97 0.23 3.99
N ASN A 29 -4.99 -0.62 4.26
CA ASN A 29 -5.10 -1.71 5.23
C ASN A 29 -4.59 -1.26 6.60
N ALA A 30 -5.31 -1.66 7.66
CA ALA A 30 -4.90 -1.48 9.05
C ALA A 30 -5.07 -2.80 9.81
N PHE A 31 -3.98 -3.29 10.37
CA PHE A 31 -3.94 -4.53 11.16
C PHE A 31 -3.45 -4.19 12.57
N GLY A 32 -4.39 -4.04 13.49
CA GLY A 32 -4.16 -3.65 14.88
C GLY A 32 -3.99 -4.83 15.84
N PHE A 33 -3.41 -4.54 17.01
CA PHE A 33 -3.32 -5.50 18.10
C PHE A 33 -4.70 -5.99 18.55
N GLY A 34 -4.74 -7.21 19.11
CA GLY A 34 -6.01 -7.86 19.48
C GLY A 34 -6.78 -8.44 18.29
N GLY A 35 -6.14 -8.54 17.11
CA GLY A 35 -6.74 -9.16 15.92
C GLY A 35 -7.71 -8.26 15.17
N VAL A 36 -7.62 -6.94 15.35
CA VAL A 36 -8.49 -5.96 14.69
C VAL A 36 -7.98 -5.71 13.27
N ASN A 37 -8.71 -6.19 12.27
CA ASN A 37 -8.38 -5.99 10.86
C ASN A 37 -9.42 -5.08 10.19
N ALA A 38 -8.95 -4.03 9.51
CA ALA A 38 -9.79 -3.11 8.76
C ALA A 38 -9.16 -2.78 7.40
N CYS A 39 -10.01 -2.53 6.40
CA CYS A 39 -9.60 -2.10 5.07
C CYS A 39 -10.55 -1.01 4.58
N LEU A 40 -9.99 0.12 4.14
CA LEU A 40 -10.73 1.18 3.46
C LEU A 40 -10.45 1.12 1.97
N VAL A 41 -11.51 1.05 1.16
CA VAL A 41 -11.44 1.14 -0.29
C VAL A 41 -11.83 2.55 -0.72
N MET A 42 -10.97 3.19 -1.50
CA MET A 42 -11.20 4.51 -2.08
C MET A 42 -11.13 4.43 -3.59
N LYS A 43 -12.04 5.11 -4.27
CA LYS A 43 -12.02 5.30 -5.71
C LYS A 43 -12.06 6.79 -5.98
N ARG A 44 -11.36 7.25 -7.02
CA ARG A 44 -11.53 8.61 -7.53
C ARG A 44 -13.01 8.83 -7.84
N ALA A 45 -13.59 9.90 -7.30
CA ALA A 45 -14.93 10.32 -7.65
C ALA A 45 -14.95 10.76 -9.12
N ASP A 46 -16.00 10.34 -9.83
CA ASP A 46 -16.27 10.89 -11.16
C ASP A 46 -16.91 12.29 -10.97
N ALA A 47 -16.65 13.21 -11.91
CA ALA A 47 -17.23 14.56 -11.91
C ALA A 47 -18.69 14.54 -12.39
#